data_AF-A0A2K8XFT6-F1
#
_entry.id   AF-A0A2K8XFT6-F1
#
_cell.length_a   1.000
_cell.length_b   1.000
_cell.length_c   1.000
_cell.angle_alpha   90.00
_cell.angle_beta   90.00
_cell.angle_gamma   90.00
#
_symmetry.space_group_name_H-M   'P 1'
#
loop_
_entity.id
_entity.type
_entity.pdbx_description
1 polymer ?
#
loop_
_entity_poly.entity_id
_entity_poly.type
_entity_poly.pdbx_seq_one_letter_code
_entity_poly.pdbx_strand_id
1 'polypeptide(L)'
;MQIEHEFYHGTSSLFIESILKNGLGGVNPNLKFKNIELLKFIYGQCENTLFNEEKYSVLMRETTLAMIRQTDLISRIENKEDEIFNFRHKEIYVSLSEFKAITYSVTNKIGSEILQRSYDLYQLLVENKIKVNIPKELNYYGIEKIEVEKLKPLLIKTKRIQKDNLIQENGLDGEEFIEILNEHYEKMTKNDKFINFQYMNFGLKRPVAIERQEVYEIKYNGNIRERDFEYKLVEYEKSTANNIQKPHNESYTTTSSKP
;
A
#
# COMPACT_ATOMS: atom_id res chain seq x y z
N MET A 1 -20.25 4.26 -26.73
CA MET A 1 -20.73 3.71 -25.44
C MET A 1 -19.54 3.71 -24.51
N GLN A 2 -19.60 4.35 -23.34
CA GLN A 2 -18.43 4.43 -22.45
C GLN A 2 -18.30 3.10 -21.70
N ILE A 3 -17.17 2.42 -21.86
CA ILE A 3 -16.89 1.16 -21.16
C ILE A 3 -16.65 1.49 -19.68
N GLU A 4 -17.41 0.87 -18.79
CA GLU A 4 -17.17 0.96 -17.35
C GLU A 4 -16.06 -0.01 -16.97
N HIS A 5 -14.91 0.52 -16.55
CA HIS A 5 -13.80 -0.28 -16.04
C HIS A 5 -13.95 -0.50 -14.53
N GLU A 6 -13.60 -1.70 -14.10
CA GLU A 6 -13.46 -2.05 -12.68
C GLU A 6 -12.01 -1.88 -12.28
N PHE A 7 -11.81 -1.26 -11.12
CA PHE A 7 -10.48 -1.02 -10.56
C PHE A 7 -10.37 -1.64 -9.17
N TYR A 8 -9.18 -2.11 -8.85
CA TYR A 8 -8.92 -2.93 -7.67
C TYR A 8 -7.81 -2.33 -6.81
N HIS A 9 -7.98 -2.33 -5.50
CA HIS A 9 -6.97 -1.90 -4.54
C HIS A 9 -6.74 -2.99 -3.50
N GLY A 10 -5.48 -3.41 -3.37
CA GLY A 10 -5.05 -4.34 -2.32
C GLY A 10 -4.66 -3.58 -1.07
N THR A 11 -5.22 -3.96 0.07
CA THR A 11 -4.90 -3.35 1.38
C THR A 11 -5.05 -4.39 2.50
N SER A 12 -5.08 -3.95 3.76
CA SER A 12 -5.37 -4.79 4.91
C SER A 12 -6.46 -4.22 5.80
N SER A 13 -6.92 -5.02 6.76
CA SER A 13 -7.85 -4.58 7.82
C SER A 13 -7.31 -3.44 8.68
N LEU A 14 -6.02 -3.10 8.64
CA LEU A 14 -5.48 -1.94 9.35
C LEU A 14 -6.06 -0.62 8.81
N PHE A 15 -6.37 -0.55 7.52
CA PHE A 15 -6.80 0.68 6.86
C PHE A 15 -8.30 0.76 6.62
N ILE A 16 -9.03 -0.34 6.82
CA ILE A 16 -10.42 -0.46 6.37
C ILE A 16 -11.36 0.55 7.05
N GLU A 17 -11.17 0.84 8.34
CA GLU A 17 -11.99 1.83 9.04
C GLU A 17 -11.85 3.23 8.44
N SER A 18 -10.62 3.62 8.08
CA SER A 18 -10.36 4.91 7.44
C SER A 18 -10.97 4.97 6.05
N ILE A 19 -10.87 3.89 5.27
CA ILE A 19 -11.42 3.81 3.92
C ILE A 19 -12.95 3.86 3.94
N LEU A 20 -13.59 3.07 4.82
CA LEU A 20 -15.04 3.07 5.00
C LEU A 20 -15.58 4.38 5.60
N LYS A 21 -14.72 5.25 6.12
CA LYS A 21 -15.10 6.57 6.61
C LYS A 21 -14.91 7.68 5.59
N ASN A 22 -13.81 7.64 4.82
CA ASN A 22 -13.38 8.77 3.98
C ASN A 22 -13.44 8.45 2.47
N GLY A 23 -13.79 7.23 2.09
CA GLY A 23 -13.60 6.73 0.73
C GLY A 23 -12.15 6.30 0.46
N LEU A 24 -11.96 5.52 -0.60
CA LEU A 24 -10.65 5.08 -1.05
C LEU A 24 -9.90 6.29 -1.64
N GLY A 25 -8.68 6.56 -1.18
CA GLY A 25 -7.97 7.80 -1.52
C GLY A 25 -8.37 9.02 -0.66
N GLY A 26 -9.36 8.89 0.24
CA GLY A 26 -9.77 9.96 1.16
C GLY A 26 -8.69 10.37 2.16
N VAL A 27 -7.87 9.40 2.57
CA VAL A 27 -6.70 9.60 3.41
C VAL A 27 -5.54 8.84 2.79
N ASN A 28 -4.47 9.54 2.41
CA ASN A 28 -3.18 8.92 2.17
C ASN A 28 -2.43 8.83 3.51
N PRO A 29 -2.23 7.62 4.09
CA PRO A 29 -1.57 7.47 5.38
C PRO A 29 -0.10 7.91 5.34
N ASN A 30 0.56 7.80 4.17
CA ASN A 30 1.95 8.21 4.02
C ASN A 30 2.12 9.71 4.24
N LEU A 31 1.16 10.50 3.76
CA LEU A 31 1.17 11.96 3.91
C LEU A 31 0.57 12.40 5.25
N LYS A 32 -0.59 11.84 5.63
CA LYS A 32 -1.31 12.28 6.83
C LYS A 32 -0.61 11.91 8.13
N PHE A 33 -0.02 10.71 8.17
CA PHE A 33 0.59 10.15 9.37
C PHE A 33 2.12 10.08 9.29
N LYS A 34 2.71 10.73 8.27
CA LYS A 34 4.16 10.87 8.13
C LYS A 34 4.90 9.51 8.07
N ASN A 35 4.33 8.52 7.39
CA ASN A 35 4.96 7.20 7.32
C ASN A 35 6.30 7.25 6.56
N ILE A 36 6.49 8.20 5.65
CA ILE A 36 7.78 8.38 4.94
C ILE A 36 8.85 8.89 5.92
N GLU A 37 8.51 9.81 6.80
CA GLU A 37 9.39 10.32 7.84
C GLU A 37 9.69 9.25 8.89
N LEU A 38 8.70 8.43 9.25
CA LEU A 38 8.91 7.23 10.07
C LEU A 38 9.92 6.28 9.41
N LEU A 39 9.73 5.97 8.12
CA LEU A 39 10.66 5.13 7.37
C LEU A 39 12.07 5.72 7.37
N LYS A 40 12.20 7.03 7.10
CA LYS A 40 13.48 7.74 7.13
C LYS A 40 14.15 7.66 8.50
N PHE A 41 13.38 7.82 9.58
CA PHE A 41 13.89 7.70 10.94
C PHE A 41 14.43 6.31 11.23
N ILE A 42 13.64 5.26 10.97
CA ILE A 42 14.02 3.86 11.23
C ILE A 42 15.21 3.46 10.35
N TYR A 43 15.18 3.80 9.06
CA TYR A 43 16.30 3.55 8.15
C TYR A 43 17.59 4.21 8.63
N GLY A 44 17.52 5.43 9.17
CA GLY A 44 18.68 6.08 9.77
C GLY A 44 19.25 5.32 10.99
N GLN A 45 18.42 4.61 11.76
CA GLN A 45 18.92 3.73 12.82
C GLN A 45 19.62 2.49 12.25
N CYS A 46 19.07 1.91 11.18
CA CYS A 46 19.70 0.78 10.48
C CYS A 46 21.07 1.16 9.92
N GLU A 47 21.21 2.31 9.26
CA GLU A 47 22.50 2.73 8.68
C GLU A 47 23.59 2.99 9.73
N ASN A 48 23.22 3.21 11.00
CA ASN A 48 24.16 3.36 12.12
C ASN A 48 24.44 2.03 12.86
N THR A 49 23.89 0.93 12.37
CA THR A 49 24.01 -0.39 12.98
C THR A 49 24.83 -1.31 12.06
N LEU A 50 25.78 -2.05 12.64
CA LEU A 50 26.47 -3.10 11.90
C LEU A 50 25.64 -4.38 11.95
N PHE A 51 24.97 -4.70 10.84
CA PHE A 51 24.26 -5.96 10.69
C PHE A 51 25.19 -7.04 10.12
N ASN A 52 25.14 -8.24 10.69
CA ASN A 52 25.76 -9.44 10.13
C ASN A 52 24.72 -10.31 9.37
N GLU A 53 23.57 -9.74 9.00
CA GLU A 53 22.46 -10.46 8.40
C GLU A 53 22.32 -10.18 6.90
N GLU A 54 22.05 -11.23 6.12
CA GLU A 54 21.75 -11.13 4.70
C GLU A 54 20.46 -10.32 4.42
N LYS A 55 19.53 -10.30 5.38
CA LYS A 55 18.25 -9.57 5.26
C LYS A 55 18.47 -8.08 4.98
N TYR A 56 19.51 -7.46 5.54
CA TYR A 56 19.86 -6.05 5.28
C TYR A 56 20.76 -5.90 4.03
N SER A 57 20.27 -6.43 2.91
CA SER A 57 21.01 -6.45 1.65
C SER A 57 21.16 -5.06 1.02
N VAL A 58 22.13 -4.93 0.09
CA VAL A 58 22.29 -3.73 -0.74
C VAL A 58 20.98 -3.37 -1.44
N LEU A 59 20.29 -4.36 -2.01
CA LEU A 59 19.00 -4.16 -2.67
C LEU A 59 17.92 -3.62 -1.70
N MET A 60 17.86 -4.15 -0.46
CA MET A 60 16.93 -3.65 0.54
C MET A 60 17.21 -2.16 0.85
N ARG A 61 18.49 -1.79 0.99
CA ARG A 61 18.91 -0.40 1.26
C ARG A 61 18.57 0.53 0.10
N GLU A 62 18.89 0.15 -1.14
CA GLU A 62 18.64 0.96 -2.33
C GLU A 62 17.14 1.19 -2.58
N THR A 63 16.34 0.13 -2.49
CA THR A 63 14.87 0.24 -2.63
C THR A 63 14.26 1.10 -1.51
N THR A 64 14.77 0.98 -0.28
CA THR A 64 14.33 1.83 0.84
C THR A 64 14.70 3.30 0.60
N LEU A 65 15.90 3.58 0.10
CA LEU A 65 16.31 4.93 -0.24
C LEU A 65 15.46 5.53 -1.36
N ALA A 66 15.14 4.76 -2.39
CA ALA A 66 14.24 5.18 -3.46
C ALA A 66 12.84 5.50 -2.92
N MET A 67 12.30 4.68 -2.01
CA MET A 67 11.06 4.96 -1.28
C MET A 67 11.14 6.25 -0.48
N ILE A 68 12.19 6.46 0.32
CA ILE A 68 12.34 7.70 1.12
C ILE A 68 12.42 8.93 0.21
N ARG A 69 13.12 8.82 -0.91
CA ARG A 69 13.31 9.91 -1.87
C ARG A 69 12.11 10.12 -2.80
N GLN A 70 11.19 9.16 -2.85
CA GLN A 70 10.05 9.15 -3.77
C GLN A 70 10.51 9.26 -5.23
N THR A 71 11.42 8.37 -5.63
CA THR A 71 12.05 8.33 -6.97
C THR A 71 11.89 6.98 -7.65
N ASP A 72 12.26 6.91 -8.92
CA ASP A 72 12.45 5.63 -9.60
C ASP A 72 13.81 5.02 -9.26
N LEU A 73 13.92 3.70 -9.38
CA LEU A 73 15.16 2.96 -9.33
C LEU A 73 15.33 2.20 -10.64
N ILE A 74 16.50 2.34 -11.28
CA ILE A 74 16.84 1.58 -12.48
C ILE A 74 17.62 0.35 -12.05
N SER A 75 17.06 -0.84 -12.29
CA SER A 75 17.76 -2.10 -12.09
C SER A 75 18.47 -2.49 -13.38
N ARG A 76 19.79 -2.59 -13.31
CA ARG A 76 20.63 -3.01 -14.41
C ARG A 76 21.08 -4.45 -14.17
N ILE A 77 20.43 -5.37 -14.87
CA ILE A 77 20.83 -6.78 -14.86
C ILE A 77 21.61 -7.04 -16.16
N GLU A 78 22.81 -7.60 -16.07
CA GLU A 78 23.61 -7.95 -17.24
C GLU A 78 22.78 -8.78 -18.24
N ASN A 79 22.76 -8.35 -19.51
CA ASN A 79 22.02 -8.97 -20.61
C ASN A 79 20.47 -8.90 -20.51
N LYS A 80 19.92 -7.96 -19.74
CA LYS A 80 18.50 -7.61 -19.78
C LYS A 80 18.31 -6.12 -20.04
N GLU A 81 17.13 -5.75 -20.54
CA GLU A 81 16.73 -4.34 -20.61
C GLU A 81 16.64 -3.76 -19.19
N ASP A 82 16.97 -2.47 -19.07
CA ASP A 82 16.88 -1.74 -17.82
C ASP A 82 15.42 -1.77 -17.32
N GLU A 83 15.20 -2.35 -16.15
CA GLU A 83 13.88 -2.34 -15.50
C GLU A 83 13.78 -1.11 -14.60
N ILE A 84 12.75 -0.28 -14.83
CA ILE A 84 12.47 0.90 -14.02
C ILE A 84 11.41 0.54 -12.97
N PHE A 85 11.78 0.66 -11.70
CA PHE A 85 10.86 0.47 -10.58
C PHE A 85 10.42 1.83 -10.03
N ASN A 86 9.11 2.05 -9.96
CA ASN A 86 8.54 3.26 -9.38
C ASN A 86 8.38 3.12 -7.85
N PHE A 87 8.99 4.02 -7.09
CA PHE A 87 8.83 4.09 -5.62
C PHE A 87 8.18 5.40 -5.16
N ARG A 88 7.22 5.92 -5.92
CA ARG A 88 6.43 7.10 -5.56
C ARG A 88 5.10 6.66 -4.95
N HIS A 89 4.85 7.09 -3.70
CA HIS A 89 3.67 6.74 -2.90
C HIS A 89 2.84 7.97 -2.49
N LYS A 90 2.83 9.00 -3.37
CA LYS A 90 2.09 10.26 -3.16
C LYS A 90 0.58 10.09 -3.34
N GLU A 91 0.18 9.12 -4.15
CA GLU A 91 -1.21 8.78 -4.44
C GLU A 91 -1.60 7.44 -3.80
N ILE A 92 -2.92 7.19 -3.75
CA ILE A 92 -3.45 5.84 -3.50
C ILE A 92 -3.69 5.19 -4.85
N TYR A 93 -3.09 4.03 -5.06
CA TYR A 93 -3.09 3.36 -6.35
C TYR A 93 -4.22 2.34 -6.48
N VAL A 94 -4.79 2.26 -7.67
CA VAL A 94 -5.72 1.21 -8.08
C VAL A 94 -5.18 0.50 -9.33
N SER A 95 -5.49 -0.77 -9.49
CA SER A 95 -5.07 -1.61 -10.62
C SER A 95 -6.25 -2.00 -11.48
N LEU A 96 -6.05 -2.17 -12.78
CA LEU A 96 -7.03 -2.85 -13.65
C LEU A 96 -7.03 -4.37 -13.45
N SER A 97 -6.02 -4.93 -12.79
CA SER A 97 -5.91 -6.35 -12.49
C SER A 97 -6.32 -6.67 -11.07
N GLU A 98 -7.40 -7.45 -10.92
CA GLU A 98 -7.82 -8.04 -9.64
C GLU A 98 -6.69 -8.87 -9.02
N PHE A 99 -6.07 -9.74 -9.82
CA PHE A 99 -5.00 -10.62 -9.37
C PHE A 99 -3.78 -9.86 -8.88
N LYS A 100 -3.44 -8.73 -9.52
CA LYS A 100 -2.33 -7.87 -9.09
C LYS A 100 -2.65 -7.22 -7.74
N ALA A 101 -3.87 -6.71 -7.57
CA ALA A 101 -4.31 -6.12 -6.30
C ALA A 101 -4.34 -7.16 -5.16
N ILE A 102 -4.78 -8.39 -5.45
CA ILE A 102 -4.69 -9.52 -4.50
C ILE A 102 -3.22 -9.79 -4.16
N THR A 103 -2.34 -9.80 -5.15
CA THR A 103 -0.90 -9.99 -4.94
C THR A 103 -0.34 -8.96 -3.98
N TYR A 104 -0.67 -7.68 -4.19
CA TYR A 104 -0.24 -6.63 -3.28
C TYR A 104 -0.80 -6.83 -1.87
N SER A 105 -2.09 -7.15 -1.72
CA SER A 105 -2.70 -7.34 -0.41
C SER A 105 -2.10 -8.52 0.38
N VAL A 106 -1.81 -9.64 -0.30
CA VAL A 106 -1.28 -10.85 0.34
C VAL A 106 0.22 -10.72 0.65
N THR A 107 1.00 -10.09 -0.24
CA THR A 107 2.45 -9.94 -0.04
C THR A 107 2.81 -8.78 0.89
N ASN A 108 1.96 -7.76 0.96
CA ASN A 108 2.08 -6.63 1.89
C ASN A 108 1.03 -6.77 3.00
N LYS A 109 1.35 -7.57 4.02
CA LYS A 109 0.44 -7.91 5.11
C LYS A 109 -0.11 -6.68 5.84
N ILE A 110 0.67 -5.60 5.92
CA ILE A 110 0.23 -4.35 6.55
C ILE A 110 -0.71 -3.55 5.64
N GLY A 111 -0.60 -3.65 4.32
CA GLY A 111 -1.44 -2.93 3.35
C GLY A 111 -0.92 -1.53 2.96
N SER A 112 0.32 -1.20 3.34
CA SER A 112 1.02 0.02 2.94
C SER A 112 2.50 -0.29 2.82
N GLU A 113 3.09 -0.11 1.63
CA GLU A 113 4.49 -0.50 1.38
C GLU A 113 5.48 0.25 2.25
N ILE A 114 5.25 1.55 2.47
CA ILE A 114 6.09 2.38 3.34
C ILE A 114 6.00 1.91 4.79
N LEU A 115 4.78 1.61 5.28
CA LEU A 115 4.61 1.15 6.67
C LEU A 115 5.13 -0.29 6.85
N GLN A 116 4.94 -1.17 5.86
CA GLN A 116 5.52 -2.51 5.85
C GLN A 116 7.04 -2.44 5.89
N ARG A 117 7.67 -1.62 5.03
CA ARG A 117 9.13 -1.45 5.04
C ARG A 117 9.63 -0.89 6.37
N SER A 118 8.91 0.07 6.94
CA SER A 118 9.21 0.60 8.28
C SER A 118 9.18 -0.51 9.33
N TYR A 119 8.16 -1.38 9.27
CA TYR A 119 7.97 -2.47 10.21
C TYR A 119 9.08 -3.51 10.06
N ASP A 120 9.41 -3.92 8.83
CA ASP A 120 10.45 -4.91 8.56
C ASP A 120 11.82 -4.44 9.08
N LEU A 121 12.16 -3.16 8.85
CA LEU A 121 13.41 -2.57 9.37
C LEU A 121 13.40 -2.41 10.90
N TYR A 122 12.25 -2.09 11.49
CA TYR A 122 12.11 -2.04 12.94
C TYR A 122 12.30 -3.43 13.56
N GLN A 123 11.69 -4.48 13.00
CA GLN A 123 11.86 -5.85 13.45
C GLN A 123 13.32 -6.29 13.35
N LEU A 124 14.00 -5.95 12.24
CA LEU A 124 15.42 -6.23 12.08
C LEU A 124 16.27 -5.59 13.21
N LEU A 125 15.99 -4.34 13.58
CA LEU A 125 16.68 -3.67 14.71
C LEU A 125 16.38 -4.38 16.04
N VAL A 126 15.14 -4.77 16.28
CA VAL A 126 14.71 -5.49 17.50
C VAL A 126 15.35 -6.88 17.60
N GLU A 127 15.37 -7.64 16.50
CA GLU A 127 16.03 -8.95 16.40
C GLU A 127 17.53 -8.85 16.74
N ASN A 128 18.15 -7.72 16.37
CA ASN A 128 19.55 -7.40 16.68
C ASN A 128 19.73 -6.71 18.06
N LYS A 129 18.71 -6.72 18.91
CA LYS A 129 18.71 -6.15 20.27
C LYS A 129 19.03 -4.64 20.30
N ILE A 130 18.75 -3.93 19.21
CA ILE A 130 18.90 -2.48 19.13
C ILE A 130 17.64 -1.83 19.67
N LYS A 131 17.78 -1.04 20.74
CA LYS A 131 16.66 -0.28 21.30
C LYS A 131 16.42 0.97 20.46
N VAL A 132 15.22 1.07 19.88
CA VAL A 132 14.79 2.22 19.08
C VAL A 132 13.72 3.01 19.83
N ASN A 133 13.97 4.29 20.07
CA ASN A 133 12.98 5.21 20.64
C ASN A 133 12.35 6.02 19.51
N ILE A 134 11.24 5.53 18.96
CA ILE A 134 10.54 6.22 17.86
C ILE A 134 9.82 7.45 18.41
N PRO A 135 10.01 8.65 17.83
CA PRO A 135 9.26 9.85 18.21
C PRO A 135 7.74 9.62 18.08
N LYS A 136 6.98 10.04 19.09
CA LYS A 136 5.52 9.77 19.16
C LYS A 136 4.77 10.33 17.95
N GLU A 137 5.20 11.49 17.46
CA GLU A 137 4.64 12.19 16.31
C GLU A 137 4.88 11.46 14.97
N LEU A 138 5.80 10.50 14.92
CA LEU A 138 6.05 9.65 13.75
C LEU A 138 5.42 8.26 13.89
N ASN A 139 4.99 7.86 15.09
CA ASN A 139 4.55 6.50 15.39
C ASN A 139 3.03 6.38 15.54
N TYR A 140 2.26 6.95 14.63
CA TYR A 140 0.80 6.98 14.70
C TYR A 140 0.17 5.59 14.88
N TYR A 141 0.69 4.59 14.15
CA TYR A 141 0.19 3.21 14.20
C TYR A 141 0.77 2.38 15.34
N GLY A 142 1.75 2.89 16.09
CA GLY A 142 2.46 2.11 17.11
C GLY A 142 3.09 0.88 16.48
N ILE A 143 4.12 1.06 15.64
CA ILE A 143 4.70 -0.01 14.80
C ILE A 143 5.10 -1.26 15.60
N GLU A 144 5.52 -1.07 16.85
CA GLU A 144 5.90 -2.11 17.80
C GLU A 144 4.71 -2.96 18.30
N LYS A 145 3.49 -2.47 18.11
CA LYS A 145 2.23 -3.11 18.54
C LYS A 145 1.47 -3.73 17.38
N ILE A 146 1.97 -3.61 16.15
CA ILE A 146 1.30 -4.18 14.97
C ILE A 146 1.43 -5.69 15.01
N GLU A 147 0.32 -6.38 15.29
CA GLU A 147 0.23 -7.83 15.22
C GLU A 147 -0.11 -8.26 13.79
N VAL A 148 0.92 -8.34 12.94
CA VAL A 148 0.77 -8.58 11.49
C VAL A 148 -0.05 -9.84 11.16
N GLU A 149 0.08 -10.91 11.94
CA GLU A 149 -0.67 -12.15 11.72
C GLU A 149 -2.18 -12.05 12.03
N LYS A 150 -2.62 -10.97 12.69
CA LYS A 150 -4.05 -10.68 12.90
C LYS A 150 -4.64 -9.78 11.83
N LEU A 151 -3.81 -9.21 10.95
CA LEU A 151 -4.28 -8.39 9.84
C LEU A 151 -4.86 -9.29 8.76
N LYS A 152 -6.03 -8.89 8.26
CA LYS A 152 -6.70 -9.58 7.17
C LYS A 152 -6.34 -8.90 5.85
N PRO A 153 -5.90 -9.64 4.82
CA PRO A 153 -5.72 -9.08 3.48
C PRO A 153 -7.09 -8.77 2.88
N LEU A 154 -7.25 -7.55 2.38
CA LEU A 154 -8.49 -7.06 1.80
C LEU A 154 -8.29 -6.63 0.34
N LEU A 155 -9.29 -6.92 -0.47
CA LEU A 155 -9.44 -6.39 -1.81
C LEU A 155 -10.60 -5.39 -1.80
N ILE A 156 -10.35 -4.19 -2.32
CA ILE A 156 -11.39 -3.21 -2.59
C ILE A 156 -11.59 -3.16 -4.10
N LYS A 157 -12.76 -3.57 -4.54
CA LYS A 157 -13.23 -3.42 -5.90
C LYS A 157 -14.00 -2.11 -6.01
N THR A 158 -13.67 -1.31 -7.00
CA THR A 158 -14.29 -0.01 -7.24
C THR A 158 -14.86 0.05 -8.64
N LYS A 159 -16.07 0.60 -8.74
CA LYS A 159 -16.76 0.78 -10.02
C LYS A 159 -16.81 2.27 -10.37
N ARG A 160 -16.79 2.56 -11.67
CA ARG A 160 -17.06 3.92 -12.21
C ARG A 160 -16.12 4.99 -11.65
N ILE A 161 -14.83 4.71 -11.61
CA ILE A 161 -13.85 5.78 -11.45
C ILE A 161 -13.88 6.63 -12.72
N GLN A 162 -14.04 7.94 -12.56
CA GLN A 162 -13.99 8.86 -13.70
C GLN A 162 -12.56 8.89 -14.25
N LYS A 163 -12.42 8.84 -15.58
CA LYS A 163 -11.11 8.79 -16.26
C LYS A 163 -10.20 9.95 -15.88
N ASP A 164 -10.76 11.14 -15.69
CA ASP A 164 -10.07 12.35 -15.25
C ASP A 164 -9.54 12.26 -13.80
N ASN A 165 -10.00 11.28 -13.02
CA ASN A 165 -9.56 11.02 -11.66
C ASN A 165 -8.30 10.14 -11.58
N LEU A 166 -7.78 9.66 -12.70
CA LEU A 166 -6.66 8.74 -12.76
C LEU A 166 -5.38 9.47 -13.19
N ILE A 167 -4.26 9.13 -12.56
CA ILE A 167 -2.91 9.53 -12.97
C ILE A 167 -2.08 8.26 -13.15
N GLN A 168 -1.28 8.18 -14.22
CA GLN A 168 -0.37 7.07 -14.46
C GLN A 168 0.79 7.10 -13.45
N GLU A 169 1.45 5.96 -13.23
CA GLU A 169 2.61 5.87 -12.30
C GLU A 169 3.77 6.82 -12.69
N ASN A 170 3.92 7.13 -13.97
CA ASN A 170 4.91 8.09 -14.50
C ASN A 170 4.47 9.57 -14.35
N GLY A 171 3.31 9.83 -13.75
CA GLY A 171 2.75 11.17 -13.54
C GLY A 171 1.97 11.74 -14.73
N LEU A 172 1.86 11.02 -15.85
CA LEU A 172 1.03 11.43 -16.98
C LEU A 172 -0.46 11.27 -16.67
N ASP A 173 -1.31 11.97 -17.41
CA ASP A 173 -2.75 11.87 -17.23
C ASP A 173 -3.24 10.45 -17.55
N GLY A 174 -4.08 9.88 -16.68
CA GLY A 174 -4.69 8.57 -16.90
C GLY A 174 -5.85 8.62 -17.89
N GLU A 175 -6.41 9.81 -18.15
CA GLU A 175 -7.56 9.96 -19.04
C GLU A 175 -7.29 9.49 -20.48
N GLU A 176 -6.21 9.98 -21.09
CA GLU A 176 -5.80 9.60 -22.45
C GLU A 176 -5.57 8.09 -22.57
N PHE A 177 -4.97 7.50 -21.54
CA PHE A 177 -4.74 6.05 -21.49
C PHE A 177 -6.06 5.26 -21.46
N ILE A 178 -7.04 5.69 -20.66
CA ILE A 178 -8.36 5.05 -20.63
C ILE A 178 -9.09 5.19 -21.95
N GLU A 179 -8.91 6.30 -22.67
CA GLU A 179 -9.46 6.48 -24.02
C GLU A 179 -8.87 5.48 -25.01
N ILE A 180 -7.54 5.38 -25.06
CA ILE A 180 -6.85 4.37 -25.88
C ILE A 180 -7.30 2.96 -25.49
N LEU A 181 -7.38 2.66 -24.20
CA LEU A 181 -7.86 1.37 -23.72
C LEU A 181 -9.27 1.06 -24.24
N ASN A 182 -10.20 2.04 -24.22
CA ASN A 182 -11.56 1.86 -24.71
C ASN A 182 -11.63 1.50 -26.21
N GLU A 183 -10.74 2.05 -27.04
CA GLU A 183 -10.69 1.78 -28.48
C GLU A 183 -10.25 0.34 -28.81
N HIS A 184 -9.50 -0.27 -27.89
CA HIS A 184 -8.92 -1.59 -28.06
C HIS A 184 -9.56 -2.67 -27.17
N TYR A 185 -10.34 -2.29 -26.15
CA TYR A 185 -10.83 -3.20 -25.11
C TYR A 185 -11.62 -4.40 -25.65
N GLU A 186 -12.51 -4.17 -26.61
CA GLU A 186 -13.34 -5.22 -27.23
C GLU A 186 -12.54 -6.11 -28.18
N LYS A 187 -11.37 -5.65 -28.66
CA LYS A 187 -10.48 -6.40 -29.55
C LYS A 187 -9.50 -7.29 -28.79
N MET A 188 -9.29 -7.04 -27.49
CA MET A 188 -8.38 -7.80 -26.65
C MET A 188 -8.98 -9.15 -26.26
N THR A 189 -8.20 -10.21 -26.40
CA THR A 189 -8.56 -11.53 -25.86
C THR A 189 -8.53 -11.52 -24.33
N LYS A 190 -9.10 -12.54 -23.68
CA LYS A 190 -8.98 -12.72 -22.23
C LYS A 190 -7.52 -12.78 -21.77
N ASN A 191 -6.65 -13.42 -22.56
CA ASN A 191 -5.23 -13.52 -22.25
C ASN A 191 -4.52 -12.17 -22.37
N ASP A 192 -4.85 -11.38 -23.38
CA ASP A 192 -4.29 -10.02 -23.55
C ASP A 192 -4.67 -9.13 -22.37
N LYS A 193 -5.95 -9.15 -21.96
CA LYS A 193 -6.42 -8.41 -20.79
C LYS A 193 -5.67 -8.87 -19.53
N PHE A 194 -5.56 -10.18 -19.33
CA PHE A 194 -4.85 -10.73 -18.18
C PHE A 194 -3.40 -10.26 -18.11
N ILE A 195 -2.64 -10.37 -19.20
CA ILE A 195 -1.21 -10.01 -19.25
C ILE A 195 -1.03 -8.48 -19.13
N ASN A 196 -1.74 -7.72 -19.96
CA ASN A 196 -1.51 -6.28 -20.07
C ASN A 196 -1.96 -5.56 -18.79
N PHE A 197 -3.08 -5.97 -18.18
CA PHE A 197 -3.61 -5.26 -17.01
C PHE A 197 -2.77 -5.50 -15.74
N GLN A 198 -1.89 -6.51 -15.69
CA GLN A 198 -0.98 -6.70 -14.55
C GLN A 198 -0.04 -5.51 -14.31
N TYR A 199 0.22 -4.72 -15.36
CA TYR A 199 1.16 -3.61 -15.34
C TYR A 199 0.47 -2.23 -15.35
N MET A 200 -0.85 -2.20 -15.23
CA MET A 200 -1.64 -0.98 -15.31
C MET A 200 -2.17 -0.60 -13.93
N ASN A 201 -1.39 0.22 -13.21
CA ASN A 201 -1.84 0.87 -11.99
C ASN A 201 -1.94 2.39 -12.18
N PHE A 202 -2.86 2.99 -11.45
CA PHE A 202 -3.18 4.42 -11.52
C PHE A 202 -3.29 4.99 -10.13
N GLY A 203 -2.70 6.15 -9.90
CA GLY A 203 -2.97 6.96 -8.72
C GLY A 203 -4.36 7.59 -8.81
N LEU A 204 -5.04 7.71 -7.67
CA LEU A 204 -6.28 8.47 -7.55
C LEU A 204 -5.97 9.94 -7.27
N LYS A 205 -6.46 10.85 -8.14
CA LYS A 205 -6.38 12.31 -7.91
C LYS A 205 -7.33 12.77 -6.82
N ARG A 206 -8.48 12.11 -6.69
CA ARG A 206 -9.56 12.40 -5.73
C ARG A 206 -10.13 11.10 -5.16
N PRO A 207 -10.74 11.15 -3.97
CA PRO A 207 -11.30 9.97 -3.33
C PRO A 207 -12.43 9.33 -4.13
N VAL A 208 -12.51 8.00 -4.10
CA VAL A 208 -13.66 7.23 -4.60
C VAL A 208 -14.63 7.04 -3.44
N ALA A 209 -15.89 7.43 -3.65
CA ALA A 209 -16.93 7.36 -2.64
C ALA A 209 -17.26 5.91 -2.23
N ILE A 210 -17.72 5.70 -1.00
CA ILE A 210 -17.87 4.37 -0.38
C ILE A 210 -18.94 3.55 -1.09
N GLU A 211 -20.01 4.19 -1.56
CA GLU A 211 -21.10 3.55 -2.30
C GLU A 211 -20.68 2.97 -3.66
N ARG A 212 -19.45 3.28 -4.12
CA ARG A 212 -18.86 2.70 -5.33
C ARG A 212 -17.85 1.59 -5.03
N GLN A 213 -17.74 1.17 -3.77
CA GLN A 213 -16.75 0.21 -3.30
C GLN A 213 -17.44 -1.07 -2.83
N GLU A 214 -16.88 -2.19 -3.27
CA GLU A 214 -17.16 -3.52 -2.75
C GLU A 214 -15.88 -4.00 -2.05
N VAL A 215 -15.99 -4.44 -0.81
CA VAL A 215 -14.83 -4.86 0.00
C VAL A 215 -14.91 -6.35 0.23
N TYR A 216 -13.80 -7.04 -0.01
CA TYR A 216 -13.67 -8.47 0.17
C TYR A 216 -12.49 -8.80 1.09
N GLU A 217 -12.70 -9.74 2.01
CA GLU A 217 -11.61 -10.46 2.66
C GLU A 217 -11.06 -11.52 1.71
N ILE A 218 -9.74 -11.55 1.53
CA ILE A 218 -9.06 -12.55 0.72
C ILE A 218 -8.74 -13.75 1.62
N LYS A 219 -9.45 -14.86 1.43
CA LYS A 219 -9.10 -16.15 2.04
C LYS A 219 -8.22 -16.92 1.07
N TYR A 220 -7.02 -17.30 1.48
CA TYR A 220 -6.07 -17.97 0.59
C TYR A 220 -5.33 -19.12 1.26
N ASN A 221 -4.78 -20.00 0.43
CA ASN A 221 -3.87 -21.08 0.80
C ASN A 221 -2.72 -21.14 -0.22
N GLY A 222 -1.58 -21.71 0.18
CA GLY A 222 -0.38 -21.80 -0.66
C GLY A 222 0.43 -20.49 -0.73
N ASN A 223 1.37 -20.45 -1.66
CA ASN A 223 2.29 -19.32 -1.83
C ASN A 223 2.04 -18.60 -3.16
N ILE A 224 1.72 -17.31 -3.10
CA ILE A 224 1.40 -16.49 -4.29
C ILE A 224 2.53 -16.36 -5.31
N ARG A 225 3.77 -16.68 -4.90
CA ARG A 225 4.94 -16.72 -5.80
C ARG A 225 5.12 -18.07 -6.48
N GLU A 226 4.33 -19.07 -6.08
CA GLU A 226 4.37 -20.44 -6.55
C GLU A 226 3.06 -20.80 -7.26
N ARG A 227 3.03 -21.97 -7.89
CA ARG A 227 1.86 -22.44 -8.65
C ARG A 227 0.75 -23.02 -7.78
N ASP A 228 0.90 -23.00 -6.46
CA ASP A 228 0.00 -23.62 -5.47
C ASP A 228 -0.94 -22.61 -4.78
N PHE A 229 -0.98 -21.37 -5.28
CA PHE A 229 -1.81 -20.32 -4.70
C PHE A 229 -3.27 -20.42 -5.13
N GLU A 230 -4.15 -20.62 -4.16
CA GLU A 230 -5.59 -20.59 -4.33
C GLU A 230 -6.21 -19.54 -3.41
N TYR A 231 -7.23 -18.83 -3.91
CA TYR A 231 -7.94 -17.83 -3.10
C TYR A 231 -9.45 -17.83 -3.34
N LYS A 232 -10.17 -17.28 -2.36
CA LYS A 232 -11.59 -16.98 -2.40
C LYS A 232 -11.82 -15.58 -1.85
N LEU A 233 -12.71 -14.83 -2.51
CA LEU A 233 -13.18 -13.54 -2.05
C LEU A 233 -14.44 -13.76 -1.23
N VAL A 234 -14.42 -13.32 0.03
CA VAL A 234 -15.58 -13.33 0.92
C VAL A 234 -15.96 -11.88 1.16
N GLU A 235 -17.23 -11.51 0.97
CA GLU A 235 -17.68 -10.16 1.23
C GLU A 235 -17.29 -9.76 2.66
N TYR A 236 -16.65 -8.60 2.79
CA TYR A 236 -16.17 -8.13 4.08
C TYR A 236 -17.37 -7.62 4.87
N GLU A 237 -17.97 -8.51 5.64
CA GLU A 237 -18.92 -8.11 6.65
C GLU A 237 -18.19 -7.26 7.68
N LYS A 238 -18.70 -6.05 7.88
CA LYS A 238 -18.29 -5.20 8.99
C LYS A 238 -18.70 -5.91 10.27
N SER A 239 -17.85 -6.83 10.76
CA SER A 239 -17.99 -7.31 12.11
C SER A 239 -17.99 -6.06 12.99
N THR A 240 -18.88 -6.03 13.97
CA THR A 240 -18.93 -5.00 15.01
C THR A 240 -17.65 -5.07 15.85
N ALA A 241 -16.50 -4.76 15.25
CA ALA A 241 -15.20 -4.67 15.87
C ALA A 241 -15.09 -3.31 16.54
N ASN A 242 -15.91 -3.10 17.58
CA ASN A 242 -15.74 -2.02 18.55
C ASN A 242 -14.50 -2.23 19.45
N ASN A 243 -13.47 -2.93 18.99
CA ASN A 243 -12.32 -3.31 19.82
C ASN A 243 -10.98 -3.32 19.06
N ILE A 244 -10.79 -2.43 18.09
CA ILE A 244 -9.45 -1.92 17.81
C ILE A 244 -9.31 -0.66 18.64
N GLN A 245 -8.49 -0.72 19.69
CA GLN A 245 -8.19 0.40 20.57
C GLN A 245 -7.90 1.64 19.73
N LYS A 246 -8.78 2.65 19.83
CA LYS A 246 -8.37 4.02 19.54
C LYS A 246 -7.10 4.28 20.36
N PRO A 247 -5.98 4.73 19.78
CA PRO A 247 -4.91 5.27 20.59
C PRO A 247 -5.53 6.44 21.36
N HIS A 248 -5.53 6.31 22.69
CA HIS A 248 -6.06 7.31 23.61
C HIS A 248 -5.44 8.68 23.29
N ASN A 249 -6.23 9.60 22.76
CA ASN A 249 -5.96 11.01 22.93
C ASN A 249 -6.36 11.36 24.36
N GLU A 250 -5.40 11.35 25.28
CA GLU A 250 -5.56 12.01 26.56
C GLU A 250 -5.71 13.51 26.31
N SER A 251 -6.88 14.02 26.70
CA SER A 251 -7.19 15.43 26.80
C SER A 251 -6.26 16.10 27.80
N TYR A 252 -5.46 17.07 27.34
CA TYR A 252 -4.76 17.97 28.25
C TYR A 252 -5.74 19.01 28.82
N THR A 253 -6.13 18.81 30.07
CA THR A 253 -6.61 19.90 30.93
C THR A 253 -5.43 20.78 31.34
N THR A 254 -5.43 22.03 30.91
CA THR A 254 -4.54 23.06 31.41
C THR A 254 -5.01 23.53 32.79
N THR A 255 -4.28 23.18 33.84
CA THR A 255 -4.36 23.85 35.14
C THR A 255 -3.57 25.16 35.08
N SER A 256 -4.26 26.30 35.12
CA SER A 256 -3.62 27.58 35.42
C SER A 256 -3.56 27.78 36.94
N SER A 257 -2.38 27.69 37.53
CA SER A 257 -2.10 28.33 38.80
C SER A 257 -1.42 29.68 38.53
N LYS A 258 -2.19 30.75 38.80
CA LYS A 258 -1.67 32.11 38.98
C LYS A 258 -0.85 32.18 40.28
N PRO A 259 0.12 33.09 40.40
CA PRO A 259 0.28 33.90 41.59
C PRO A 259 -0.76 35.02 41.65
#